data_AF-A0A7J6TFG9-F1
#
_entry.id   AF-A0A7J6TFG9-F1
#
_cell.length_a   1.000
_cell.length_b   1.000
_cell.length_c   1.000
_cell.angle_alpha   90.00
_cell.angle_beta   90.00
_cell.angle_gamma   90.00
#
_symmetry.space_group_name_H-M   'P 1'
#
loop_
_entity.id
_entity.type
_entity.pdbx_description
1 polymer ?
#
loop_
_entity_poly.entity_id
_entity_poly.type
_entity_poly.pdbx_seq_one_letter_code
_entity_poly.pdbx_strand_id
1 'polypeptide(L)'
;MIPLTRIADAAELTRNVHSDDHWVNEASEAVNIVAQYMSEANVDSTLYDKCVPAAERASAEDSGCSKEEQDVIKAMREAMENEGVHLDDDRKKELIALQEEDAIKSFEIVSQQDNDDPSDDGQWLNVPQQWMSILRLLPKRTVDKDVTEVFLP
;
A
#
# COMPACT_ATOMS: atom_id res chain seq x y z
N MET A 1 -17.41 -0.52 -9.57
CA MET A 1 -16.64 0.35 -8.65
C MET A 1 -15.42 0.90 -9.38
N ILE A 2 -15.56 1.78 -10.39
CA ILE A 2 -14.40 2.23 -11.19
C ILE A 2 -14.66 3.56 -11.95
N PRO A 3 -14.62 4.75 -11.32
CA PRO A 3 -14.41 5.99 -12.09
C PRO A 3 -13.06 6.66 -11.82
N LEU A 4 -12.64 6.77 -10.55
CA LEU A 4 -11.46 7.56 -10.16
C LEU A 4 -10.13 6.90 -10.53
N THR A 5 -10.01 5.58 -10.36
CA THR A 5 -8.79 4.84 -10.72
C THR A 5 -8.49 4.92 -12.21
N ARG A 6 -9.48 4.95 -13.10
CA ARG A 6 -9.24 5.11 -14.55
C ARG A 6 -8.66 6.47 -14.91
N ILE A 7 -9.03 7.51 -14.16
CA ILE A 7 -8.49 8.85 -14.34
C ILE A 7 -7.06 8.89 -13.80
N ALA A 8 -6.83 8.36 -12.60
CA ALA A 8 -5.51 8.26 -12.00
C ALA A 8 -4.54 7.47 -12.88
N ASP A 9 -4.90 6.27 -13.33
CA ASP A 9 -4.05 5.41 -14.16
C ASP A 9 -3.65 6.08 -15.49
N ALA A 10 -4.61 6.76 -16.14
CA ALA A 10 -4.34 7.49 -17.37
C ALA A 10 -3.39 8.67 -17.14
N ALA A 11 -3.62 9.43 -16.06
CA ALA A 11 -2.78 10.56 -15.69
C ALA A 11 -1.38 10.12 -15.25
N GLU A 12 -1.27 9.04 -14.46
CA GLU A 12 -0.02 8.41 -14.08
C GLU A 12 0.79 7.98 -15.31
N LEU A 13 0.15 7.36 -16.30
CA LEU A 13 0.82 7.01 -17.53
C LEU A 13 1.31 8.28 -18.26
N THR A 14 0.43 9.26 -18.45
CA THR A 14 0.76 10.49 -19.18
C THR A 14 1.93 11.25 -18.57
N ARG A 15 1.97 11.45 -17.25
CA ARG A 15 3.06 12.20 -16.60
C ARG A 15 4.42 11.50 -16.67
N ASN A 16 4.44 10.18 -16.85
CA ASN A 16 5.67 9.39 -16.88
C ASN A 16 6.24 9.16 -18.29
N VAL A 17 5.43 9.27 -19.35
CA VAL A 17 5.84 8.90 -20.72
C VAL A 17 5.75 10.03 -21.75
N HIS A 18 5.01 11.09 -21.46
CA HIS A 18 4.79 12.15 -22.45
C HIS A 18 6.02 13.05 -22.60
N SER A 19 6.37 13.43 -23.83
CA SER A 19 7.57 14.23 -24.11
C SER A 19 7.37 15.75 -24.00
N ASP A 20 6.13 16.20 -23.88
CA ASP A 20 5.76 17.61 -23.72
C ASP A 20 5.38 17.89 -22.27
N ASP A 21 6.12 18.81 -21.66
CA ASP A 21 6.01 19.24 -20.26
C ASP A 21 4.62 19.76 -19.91
N HIS A 22 3.88 20.36 -20.86
CA HIS A 22 2.51 20.81 -20.61
C HIS A 22 1.63 19.63 -20.17
N TRP A 23 1.67 18.53 -20.91
CA TRP A 23 0.87 17.33 -20.59
C TRP A 23 1.35 16.62 -19.33
N VAL A 24 2.67 16.66 -19.06
CA VAL A 24 3.23 16.11 -17.82
C VAL A 24 2.72 16.88 -16.61
N ASN A 25 2.68 18.22 -16.68
CA ASN A 25 2.22 19.08 -15.60
C ASN A 25 0.71 18.90 -15.34
N GLU A 26 -0.10 18.93 -16.39
CA GLU A 26 -1.56 18.74 -16.29
C GLU A 26 -1.91 17.34 -15.74
N ALA A 27 -1.19 16.30 -16.18
CA ALA A 27 -1.38 14.96 -15.67
C ALA A 27 -0.94 14.83 -14.20
N SER A 28 0.13 15.52 -13.79
CA SER A 28 0.54 15.58 -12.39
C SER A 28 -0.50 16.28 -11.51
N GLU A 29 -1.12 17.35 -12.01
CA GLU A 29 -2.23 18.02 -11.32
C GLU A 29 -3.44 17.09 -11.18
N ALA A 30 -3.81 16.37 -12.23
CA ALA A 30 -4.92 15.41 -12.19
C ALA A 30 -4.68 14.29 -11.16
N VAL A 31 -3.47 13.73 -11.08
CA VAL A 31 -3.10 12.75 -10.05
C VAL A 31 -3.26 13.34 -8.64
N ASN A 32 -2.79 14.56 -8.42
CA ASN A 32 -2.89 15.23 -7.12
C ASN A 32 -4.34 15.45 -6.70
N ILE A 33 -5.21 15.92 -7.62
CA ILE A 33 -6.64 16.12 -7.35
C ILE A 33 -7.30 14.79 -6.97
N VAL A 34 -7.01 13.72 -7.70
CA VAL A 34 -7.59 12.40 -7.42
C VAL A 34 -7.09 11.86 -6.07
N ALA A 35 -5.79 11.99 -5.78
CA ALA A 35 -5.21 11.57 -4.51
C ALA A 35 -5.82 12.32 -3.32
N GLN A 36 -6.00 13.64 -3.44
CA GLN A 36 -6.65 14.44 -2.41
C GLN A 36 -8.10 13.99 -2.18
N TYR A 37 -8.87 13.81 -3.25
CA TYR A 37 -10.24 13.31 -3.13
C TYR A 37 -10.31 11.93 -2.45
N MET A 38 -9.40 11.02 -2.80
CA MET A 38 -9.32 9.70 -2.16
C MET A 38 -9.01 9.81 -0.66
N SER A 39 -8.06 10.67 -0.28
CA SER A 39 -7.70 10.90 1.12
C SER A 39 -8.90 11.43 1.92
N GLU A 40 -9.62 12.42 1.40
CA GLU A 40 -10.83 12.97 2.04
C GLU A 40 -11.93 11.91 2.18
N ALA A 41 -12.17 11.12 1.12
CA ALA A 41 -13.19 10.08 1.14
C ALA A 41 -12.88 8.94 2.13
N ASN A 42 -11.61 8.58 2.29
CA ASN A 42 -11.21 7.48 3.18
C ASN A 42 -11.40 7.82 4.67
N VAL A 43 -11.39 9.11 5.04
CA VAL A 43 -11.60 9.57 6.42
C VAL A 43 -13.02 10.13 6.68
N ASP A 44 -13.93 9.97 5.73
CA ASP A 44 -15.32 10.43 5.87
C ASP A 44 -16.08 9.50 6.85
N SER A 45 -16.41 10.04 8.03
CA SER A 45 -17.13 9.30 9.07
C SER A 45 -18.55 8.92 8.66
N THR A 46 -19.20 9.71 7.80
CA THR A 46 -20.56 9.40 7.31
C THR A 46 -20.56 8.20 6.37
N LEU A 47 -19.52 8.06 5.55
CA LEU A 47 -19.30 6.87 4.74
C LEU A 47 -18.96 5.66 5.61
N TYR A 48 -18.10 5.85 6.62
CA TYR A 48 -17.73 4.80 7.56
C TYR A 48 -18.93 4.25 8.33
N ASP A 49 -19.77 5.12 8.89
CA ASP A 49 -20.97 4.76 9.65
C ASP A 49 -21.96 3.90 8.83
N LYS A 50 -21.94 4.06 7.49
CA LYS A 50 -22.74 3.22 6.57
C LYS A 50 -22.01 1.93 6.18
N CYS A 51 -20.68 1.96 6.11
CA CYS A 51 -19.85 0.83 5.72
C CYS A 51 -19.86 -0.26 6.81
N VAL A 52 -19.79 0.11 8.09
CA VAL A 52 -19.81 -0.83 9.23
C VAL A 52 -21.02 -1.77 9.22
N PRO A 53 -22.29 -1.29 9.21
CA PRO A 53 -23.44 -2.19 9.20
C PRO A 53 -23.58 -2.95 7.88
N ALA A 54 -23.04 -2.43 6.77
CA ALA A 54 -23.00 -3.15 5.51
C ALA A 54 -22.01 -4.33 5.56
N ALA A 55 -20.84 -4.14 6.17
CA ALA A 55 -19.83 -5.19 6.37
C ALA A 55 -20.33 -6.30 7.30
N GLU A 56 -21.02 -5.94 8.38
CA GLU A 56 -21.65 -6.88 9.31
C GLU A 56 -22.73 -7.71 8.62
N ARG A 57 -23.59 -7.06 7.82
CA ARG A 57 -24.64 -7.76 7.05
C ARG A 57 -24.03 -8.67 6.00
N ALA A 58 -22.99 -8.23 5.28
CA ALA A 58 -22.33 -9.04 4.26
C ALA A 58 -21.71 -10.31 4.84
N SER A 59 -21.18 -10.23 6.07
CA SER A 59 -20.55 -11.35 6.78
C SER A 59 -21.55 -12.36 7.37
N ALA A 60 -22.86 -12.08 7.33
CA ALA A 60 -23.88 -13.01 7.81
C ALA A 60 -24.07 -14.19 6.85
N GLU A 61 -24.38 -15.37 7.39
CA GLU A 61 -24.56 -16.61 6.60
C GLU A 61 -25.70 -16.53 5.58
N ASP A 62 -26.68 -15.64 5.79
CA ASP A 62 -27.84 -15.39 4.91
C ASP A 62 -27.77 -14.02 4.21
N SER A 63 -26.56 -13.48 4.00
CA SER A 63 -26.38 -12.14 3.44
C SER A 63 -26.81 -12.02 1.97
N GLY A 64 -26.85 -13.14 1.25
CA GLY A 64 -27.05 -13.16 -0.20
C GLY A 64 -25.88 -12.57 -1.00
N CYS A 65 -24.81 -12.12 -0.33
CA CYS A 65 -23.61 -11.57 -0.97
C CYS A 65 -22.69 -12.66 -1.48
N SER A 66 -22.10 -12.43 -2.65
CA SER A 66 -21.01 -13.27 -3.15
C SER A 66 -19.77 -13.13 -2.26
N LYS A 67 -18.83 -14.07 -2.39
CA LYS A 67 -17.58 -14.01 -1.63
C LYS A 67 -16.77 -12.75 -1.96
N GLU A 68 -16.76 -12.34 -3.22
CA GLU A 68 -16.05 -11.14 -3.69
C GLU A 68 -16.67 -9.87 -3.11
N GLU A 69 -18.01 -9.80 -3.02
CA GLU A 69 -18.71 -8.66 -2.41
C GLU A 69 -18.38 -8.54 -0.92
N GLN A 70 -18.33 -9.67 -0.20
CA GLN A 70 -17.93 -9.70 1.20
C GLN A 70 -16.50 -9.21 1.39
N ASP A 71 -15.58 -9.71 0.57
CA ASP A 71 -14.16 -9.36 0.66
C ASP A 71 -13.93 -7.88 0.31
N VAL A 72 -14.66 -7.33 -0.67
CA VAL A 72 -14.62 -5.90 -1.02
C VAL A 72 -15.11 -5.03 0.14
N ILE A 73 -16.28 -5.33 0.71
CA ILE A 73 -16.85 -4.49 1.78
C ILE A 73 -15.96 -4.54 3.02
N LYS A 74 -15.39 -5.72 3.31
CA LYS A 74 -14.40 -5.87 4.38
C LYS A 74 -13.15 -5.02 4.12
N ALA A 75 -12.56 -5.13 2.93
CA ALA A 75 -11.36 -4.38 2.57
C ALA A 75 -11.60 -2.86 2.59
N MET A 76 -12.78 -2.41 2.16
CA MET A 76 -13.17 -1.00 2.25
C MET A 76 -13.19 -0.51 3.70
N ARG A 77 -13.81 -1.28 4.61
CA ARG A 77 -13.83 -0.95 6.04
C ARG A 77 -12.42 -0.91 6.63
N GLU A 78 -11.62 -1.94 6.38
CA GLU A 78 -10.24 -2.03 6.88
C GLU A 78 -9.38 -0.86 6.38
N ALA A 79 -9.53 -0.46 5.12
CA ALA A 79 -8.83 0.70 4.57
C ALA A 79 -9.19 1.99 5.30
N MET A 80 -10.48 2.24 5.56
CA MET A 80 -10.90 3.43 6.31
C MET A 80 -10.44 3.39 7.77
N GLU A 81 -10.43 2.20 8.39
CA GLU A 81 -9.93 2.03 9.76
C GLU A 81 -8.42 2.28 9.86
N ASN A 82 -7.64 1.84 8.86
CA ASN A 82 -6.20 2.12 8.78
C ASN A 82 -5.89 3.62 8.65
N GLU A 83 -6.76 4.38 7.98
CA GLU A 83 -6.67 5.85 7.92
C GLU A 83 -7.19 6.53 9.20
N GLY A 84 -7.61 5.75 10.20
CA GLY A 84 -7.98 6.26 11.52
C GLY A 84 -9.35 6.92 11.60
N VAL A 85 -10.26 6.67 10.65
CA VAL A 85 -11.61 7.29 10.64
C VAL A 85 -12.36 7.06 11.96
N HIS A 86 -12.17 5.88 12.55
CA HIS A 86 -12.82 5.37 13.75
C HIS A 86 -12.21 5.87 15.07
N LEU A 87 -11.04 6.53 15.01
CA LEU A 87 -10.31 7.00 16.17
C LEU A 87 -10.91 8.30 16.73
N ASP A 88 -10.77 8.50 18.03
CA ASP A 88 -11.07 9.77 18.68
C ASP A 88 -9.99 10.83 18.36
N ASP A 89 -10.29 12.10 18.62
CA ASP A 89 -9.41 13.20 18.23
C ASP A 89 -8.01 13.12 18.84
N ASP A 90 -7.87 12.53 20.03
CA ASP A 90 -6.57 12.36 20.67
C ASP A 90 -5.75 11.24 20.01
N ARG A 91 -6.38 10.16 19.56
CA ARG A 91 -5.69 9.07 18.84
C ARG A 91 -5.42 9.43 17.39
N LYS A 92 -6.25 10.27 16.77
CA LYS A 92 -5.97 10.85 15.45
C LYS A 92 -4.71 11.71 15.47
N LYS A 93 -4.50 12.51 16.52
CA LYS A 93 -3.26 13.29 16.68
C LYS A 93 -2.04 12.38 16.82
N GLU A 94 -2.16 11.29 17.57
CA GLU A 94 -1.10 10.30 17.71
C GLU A 94 -0.80 9.60 16.38
N LEU A 95 -1.84 9.20 15.62
CA LEU A 95 -1.69 8.62 14.28
C LEU A 95 -0.94 9.56 13.34
N ILE A 96 -1.33 10.84 13.27
CA ILE A 96 -0.69 11.84 12.41
C ILE A 96 0.79 12.01 12.81
N ALA A 97 1.08 12.08 14.12
CA ALA A 97 2.46 12.20 14.60
C ALA A 97 3.32 10.98 14.20
N LEU A 98 2.76 9.77 14.27
CA LEU A 98 3.44 8.55 13.85
C LEU A 98 3.65 8.52 12.33
N GLN A 99 2.68 8.95 11.53
CA GLN A 99 2.81 9.04 10.08
C GLN A 99 3.88 10.06 9.66
N GLU A 100 3.96 11.19 10.35
CA GLU A 100 5.03 12.18 10.15
C GLU A 100 6.42 11.59 10.50
N GLU A 101 6.51 10.86 11.60
CA GLU A 101 7.75 10.17 12.00
C GLU A 101 8.16 9.10 10.97
N ASP A 102 7.20 8.31 10.48
CA ASP A 102 7.44 7.29 9.46
C ASP A 102 7.90 7.92 8.13
N ALA A 103 7.33 9.06 7.74
CA ALA A 103 7.75 9.78 6.55
C ALA A 103 9.20 10.30 6.66
N ILE A 104 9.57 10.85 7.83
CA ILE A 104 10.94 11.31 8.10
C ILE A 104 11.92 10.13 8.03
N LYS A 105 11.63 9.02 8.74
CA LYS A 105 12.50 7.84 8.73
C LYS A 105 12.64 7.22 7.35
N SER A 106 11.54 7.16 6.58
CA SER A 106 11.57 6.66 5.20
C SER A 106 12.49 7.50 4.32
N PHE A 107 12.44 8.82 4.47
CA PHE A 107 13.35 9.73 3.77
C PHE A 107 14.81 9.54 4.21
N GLU A 108 15.07 9.39 5.51
CA GLU A 108 16.43 9.14 6.03
C GLU A 108 17.04 7.87 5.43
N ILE A 109 16.27 6.78 5.35
CA ILE A 109 16.73 5.50 4.77
C ILE A 109 17.13 5.67 3.29
N VAL A 110 16.29 6.33 2.49
CA VAL A 110 16.58 6.57 1.07
C VAL A 110 17.82 7.45 0.93
N SER A 111 17.94 8.50 1.75
CA SER A 111 19.10 9.37 1.72
C SER A 111 20.41 8.67 2.13
N GLN A 112 20.35 7.64 2.98
CA GLN A 112 21.51 6.81 3.32
C GLN A 112 21.93 5.92 2.16
N GLN A 113 20.98 5.33 1.43
CA GLN A 113 21.26 4.50 0.24
C GLN A 113 21.92 5.30 -0.90
N ASP A 114 21.54 6.58 -1.07
CA ASP A 114 22.14 7.45 -2.10
C ASP A 114 23.57 7.91 -1.74
N ASN A 115 23.96 7.81 -0.46
CA ASN A 115 25.29 8.18 0.03
C ASN A 115 26.24 6.97 0.20
N ASP A 116 25.75 5.75 -0.03
CA ASP A 116 26.60 4.56 -0.08
C ASP A 116 27.46 4.61 -1.35
N ASP A 117 28.79 4.55 -1.17
CA ASP A 117 29.75 4.50 -2.25
C ASP A 117 29.49 3.23 -3.10
N PRO A 118 29.25 3.33 -4.42
CA PRO A 118 29.03 2.16 -5.28
C PRO A 118 30.26 1.22 -5.38
N SER A 119 31.40 1.60 -4.78
CA SER A 119 32.58 0.74 -4.59
C SER A 119 32.65 0.05 -3.23
N ASP A 120 31.68 0.27 -2.34
CA ASP A 120 31.46 -0.58 -1.16
C ASP A 120 30.49 -1.69 -1.57
N ASP A 121 31.04 -2.80 -2.06
CA ASP A 121 30.31 -4.01 -2.41
C ASP A 121 29.63 -4.63 -1.17
N GLY A 122 28.51 -4.03 -0.79
CA GLY A 122 27.48 -4.55 0.08
C GLY A 122 28.01 -5.35 1.25
N GLN A 123 28.41 -4.67 2.32
CA GLN A 123 28.27 -5.27 3.65
C GLN A 123 26.77 -5.42 3.92
N TRP A 124 26.18 -6.49 3.39
CA TRP A 124 24.96 -7.08 3.92
C TRP A 124 25.09 -7.03 5.44
N LEU A 125 24.17 -6.29 6.09
CA LEU A 125 24.06 -6.14 7.54
C LEU A 125 24.70 -7.34 8.23
N ASN A 126 25.80 -7.12 8.96
CA ASN A 126 26.48 -8.18 9.70
C ASN A 126 25.48 -8.86 10.63
N VAL A 127 24.83 -9.91 10.13
CA VAL A 127 23.85 -10.69 10.87
C VAL A 127 24.63 -11.22 12.08
N PRO A 128 24.30 -10.80 13.32
CA PRO A 128 25.12 -11.16 14.46
C PRO A 128 25.26 -12.68 14.48
N GLN A 129 26.49 -13.21 14.62
CA GLN A 129 26.82 -14.64 14.46
C GLN A 129 25.83 -15.59 15.19
N GLN A 130 25.20 -15.10 16.25
CA GLN A 130 24.15 -15.75 17.03
C GLN A 130 22.92 -16.16 16.17
N TRP A 131 22.51 -15.36 15.20
CA TRP A 131 21.35 -15.59 14.32
C TRP A 131 21.62 -16.63 13.22
N MET A 132 22.88 -16.84 12.83
CA MET A 132 23.27 -17.94 11.92
C MET A 132 23.00 -19.32 12.52
N SER A 133 22.99 -19.43 13.85
CA SER A 133 22.64 -20.66 14.58
C SER A 133 21.18 -21.05 14.36
N ILE A 134 20.29 -20.05 14.25
CA ILE A 134 18.85 -20.23 14.08
C ILE A 134 18.54 -20.69 12.65
N LEU A 135 19.21 -20.10 11.65
CA LEU A 135 19.07 -20.50 10.24
C LEU A 135 19.52 -21.94 9.98
N ARG A 136 20.45 -22.49 10.78
CA ARG A 136 20.87 -23.90 10.71
C ARG A 136 19.84 -24.89 11.26
N LEU A 137 18.90 -24.42 12.08
CA LEU A 137 17.84 -25.23 12.67
C LEU A 137 16.57 -25.25 11.79
N LEU A 138 16.49 -24.38 10.77
CA LEU A 138 15.40 -24.40 9.82
C LEU A 138 15.56 -25.57 8.84
N PRO A 139 14.51 -26.41 8.66
CA PRO A 139 14.56 -27.50 7.69
C PRO A 139 14.75 -26.92 6.29
N LYS A 140 15.82 -27.33 5.61
CA LYS A 140 16.08 -26.93 4.22
C LYS A 140 14.98 -27.51 3.34
N ARG A 141 14.06 -26.65 2.87
CA ARG A 141 13.14 -27.00 1.77
C ARG A 141 14.00 -27.21 0.52
N THR A 142 14.17 -28.45 0.09
CA THR A 142 14.68 -28.77 -1.23
C THR A 142 13.60 -28.40 -2.24
N VAL A 143 13.87 -27.37 -3.06
CA VAL A 143 13.02 -27.04 -4.21
C VAL A 143 13.33 -28.08 -5.28
N ASP A 144 12.34 -28.90 -5.62
CA ASP A 144 12.43 -29.85 -6.70
C ASP A 144 12.50 -29.07 -8.03
N LYS A 145 13.54 -29.32 -8.82
CA LYS A 145 13.79 -28.63 -10.09
C LYS A 145 13.01 -29.34 -11.19
N ASP A 146 11.71 -29.11 -11.27
CA ASP A 146 10.91 -29.68 -12.37
C ASP A 146 9.72 -28.80 -12.77
N VAL A 147 9.95 -27.49 -12.95
CA VAL A 147 9.02 -26.62 -13.69
C VAL A 147 9.81 -25.54 -14.46
N THR A 148 10.58 -25.96 -15.45
CA THR A 148 11.13 -25.06 -16.48
C THR A 148 10.85 -25.62 -17.87
N GLU A 149 9.59 -25.93 -18.17
CA GLU A 149 9.14 -26.16 -19.56
C GLU A 149 7.65 -25.80 -19.73
N VAL A 150 7.24 -24.58 -19.40
CA VAL A 150 6.09 -23.96 -20.06
C VAL A 150 6.31 -22.46 -19.97
N PHE A 151 7.03 -21.86 -20.93
CA PHE A 151 6.80 -20.50 -21.44
C PHE A 151 7.92 -20.18 -22.44
N LEU A 152 7.55 -20.22 -23.73
CA LEU A 152 8.07 -19.52 -24.91
C LEU A 152 8.06 -20.47 -26.14
N PRO A 153 7.54 -20.06 -27.30
CA PRO A 153 6.34 -19.27 -27.61
C PRO A 153 5.10 -20.13 -27.93
#